data_AF-A0AA39WWY0-F1
#
_entry.id   AF-A0AA39WWY0-F1
#
_cell.length_a   1.000
_cell.length_b   1.000
_cell.length_c   1.000
_cell.angle_alpha   90.00
_cell.angle_beta   90.00
_cell.angle_gamma   90.00
#
_symmetry.space_group_name_H-M   'P 1'
#
loop_
_entity.id
_entity.type
_entity.pdbx_description
1 polymer ?
#
loop_
_entity_poly.entity_id
_entity_poly.type
_entity_poly.pdbx_seq_one_letter_code
_entity_poly.pdbx_strand_id
1 'polypeptide(L)'
;MRRIPSTLTHLLALTLLLTTIAAKPKPKNAILLSSVQSLTLTSSRQTTHRRVSPIPQLKCVSSPRLCRLYTIPTLRCTNQGSSYSSEDIEWACTAELPSTLKLGSTEVICEGYDSPDDPYVLKGSCGVEYRLVLTDEGERVYPDLAGKGGGGGGFMRTEEGEVDWAGVVFGVVFLGVLVWMVVGACTAGERNRGVPRGGGGRRPGGGGGGPGGWGGGPGGWDDPPPPYPGTKPSGAGEGWRPGFWTGLAGGAAAGYMAGNRGRDDQRYNQGGSGHGYLPPLLSCLP
;
A
#
# COMPACT_ATOMS: atom_id res chain seq x y z
N MET A 1 -60.25 -53.73 4.55
CA MET A 1 -60.38 -52.32 4.11
C MET A 1 -60.50 -51.43 5.36
N ARG A 2 -59.43 -50.72 5.75
CA ARG A 2 -59.43 -49.85 6.94
C ARG A 2 -60.05 -48.50 6.57
N ARG A 3 -61.14 -48.10 7.24
CA ARG A 3 -61.80 -46.80 7.03
C ARG A 3 -60.97 -45.72 7.71
N ILE A 4 -60.52 -44.73 6.93
CA ILE A 4 -59.79 -43.56 7.45
C ILE A 4 -60.82 -42.67 8.17
N PRO A 5 -60.55 -42.19 9.41
CA PRO A 5 -61.49 -41.36 10.15
C PRO A 5 -61.63 -39.97 9.50
N SER A 6 -62.87 -39.51 9.33
CA SER A 6 -63.23 -38.25 8.64
C SER A 6 -62.66 -36.99 9.31
N THR A 7 -62.26 -37.07 10.57
CA THR A 7 -61.59 -35.97 11.28
C THR A 7 -60.17 -35.71 10.75
N LEU A 8 -59.51 -36.76 10.24
CA LEU A 8 -58.16 -36.68 9.70
C LEU A 8 -58.14 -36.01 8.33
N THR A 9 -59.22 -36.15 7.55
CA THR A 9 -59.39 -35.48 6.25
C THR A 9 -59.64 -33.98 6.39
N HIS A 10 -60.33 -33.54 7.45
CA HIS A 10 -60.57 -32.11 7.70
C HIS A 10 -59.32 -31.39 8.23
N LEU A 11 -58.51 -32.05 9.06
CA LEU A 11 -57.22 -31.53 9.51
C LEU A 11 -56.22 -31.39 8.35
N LEU A 12 -56.19 -32.35 7.41
CA LEU A 12 -55.36 -32.28 6.21
C LEU A 12 -55.82 -31.18 5.23
N ALA A 13 -57.11 -30.88 5.16
CA ALA A 13 -57.64 -29.79 4.33
C ALA A 13 -57.31 -28.41 4.92
N LEU A 14 -57.31 -28.28 6.25
CA LEU A 14 -56.98 -27.02 6.93
C LEU A 14 -55.48 -26.70 6.88
N THR A 15 -54.61 -27.71 6.92
CA THR A 15 -53.15 -27.52 6.76
C THR A 15 -52.74 -27.22 5.33
N LEU A 16 -53.49 -27.69 4.32
CA LEU A 16 -53.23 -27.36 2.91
C LEU A 16 -53.65 -25.92 2.55
N LEU A 17 -54.54 -25.30 3.33
CA LEU A 17 -54.96 -23.91 3.11
C LEU A 17 -53.95 -22.87 3.64
N LEU A 18 -53.05 -23.26 4.56
CA LEU A 18 -52.07 -22.36 5.19
C LEU A 18 -50.71 -22.29 4.46
N THR A 19 -50.47 -23.09 3.42
CA THR A 19 -49.17 -23.16 2.72
C THR A 19 -49.15 -22.47 1.35
N THR A 20 -50.09 -21.56 1.08
CA THR A 20 -49.95 -20.61 -0.04
C THR A 20 -48.98 -19.49 0.35
N ILE A 21 -47.69 -19.82 0.42
CA ILE A 21 -46.63 -18.81 0.43
C ILE A 21 -46.77 -18.07 -0.91
N ALA A 22 -47.40 -16.91 -0.87
CA ALA A 22 -47.51 -16.01 -2.00
C ALA A 22 -46.09 -15.66 -2.45
N ALA A 23 -45.60 -16.32 -3.51
CA ALA A 23 -44.40 -15.92 -4.19
C ALA A 23 -44.60 -14.47 -4.63
N LYS A 24 -43.83 -13.55 -4.02
CA LYS A 24 -43.90 -12.14 -4.38
C LYS A 24 -43.65 -12.03 -5.89
N PRO A 25 -44.53 -11.34 -6.64
CA PRO A 25 -44.36 -11.20 -8.08
C PRO A 25 -42.99 -10.57 -8.36
N LYS A 26 -42.23 -11.18 -9.28
CA LYS A 26 -40.91 -10.67 -9.67
C LYS A 26 -41.09 -9.23 -10.16
N PRO A 27 -40.42 -8.24 -9.55
CA PRO A 27 -40.59 -6.86 -9.93
C PRO A 27 -40.16 -6.65 -11.38
N LYS A 28 -40.98 -5.94 -12.17
CA LYS A 28 -40.71 -5.70 -13.60
C LYS A 28 -39.39 -4.98 -13.89
N ASN A 29 -38.83 -4.31 -12.87
CA ASN A 29 -37.60 -3.52 -12.97
C ASN A 29 -36.39 -4.20 -12.34
N ALA A 30 -36.52 -5.44 -11.84
CA ALA A 30 -35.43 -6.22 -11.27
C ALA A 30 -34.84 -7.16 -12.34
N ILE A 31 -33.55 -7.01 -12.62
CA ILE A 31 -32.82 -7.79 -13.63
C ILE A 31 -31.70 -8.56 -12.94
N LEU A 32 -31.54 -9.84 -13.26
CA LEU A 32 -30.43 -10.63 -12.71
C LEU A 32 -29.13 -10.16 -13.36
N LEU A 33 -28.14 -9.77 -12.56
CA LEU A 33 -26.90 -9.18 -13.07
C LEU A 33 -26.19 -10.11 -14.06
N SER A 34 -26.12 -11.42 -13.77
CA SER A 34 -25.51 -12.44 -14.63
C SER A 34 -26.18 -12.63 -15.98
N SER A 35 -27.45 -12.23 -16.12
CA SER A 35 -28.19 -12.31 -17.38
C SER A 35 -27.94 -11.12 -18.32
N VAL A 36 -27.26 -10.07 -17.84
CA VAL A 36 -26.97 -8.88 -18.63
C VAL A 36 -25.79 -9.15 -19.55
N GLN A 37 -26.04 -9.15 -20.87
CA GLN A 37 -25.01 -9.44 -21.88
C GLN A 37 -24.10 -8.24 -22.16
N SER A 38 -24.69 -7.05 -22.27
CA SER A 38 -23.93 -5.83 -22.54
C SER A 38 -24.62 -4.59 -21.98
N LEU A 39 -23.80 -3.60 -21.65
CA LEU A 39 -24.19 -2.29 -21.17
C LEU A 39 -23.68 -1.25 -22.17
N THR A 40 -24.55 -0.32 -22.55
CA THR A 40 -24.17 0.84 -23.35
C THR A 40 -24.52 2.08 -22.57
N LEU A 41 -23.50 2.81 -22.16
CA LEU A 41 -23.60 3.96 -21.28
C LEU A 41 -23.21 5.22 -22.03
N THR A 42 -23.85 6.33 -21.68
CA THR A 42 -23.66 7.62 -22.36
C THR A 42 -23.37 8.74 -21.36
N SER A 43 -22.48 9.67 -21.71
CA SER A 43 -22.09 10.76 -20.78
C SER A 43 -23.20 11.78 -20.50
N SER A 44 -24.21 11.86 -21.36
CA SER A 44 -25.34 12.80 -21.23
C SER A 44 -26.50 12.28 -20.38
N ARG A 45 -26.42 11.05 -19.85
CA ARG A 45 -27.50 10.42 -19.07
C ARG A 45 -27.11 10.13 -17.63
N GLN A 46 -28.11 10.20 -16.77
CA GLN A 46 -28.05 9.75 -15.38
C GLN A 46 -28.55 8.31 -15.27
N THR A 47 -28.11 7.60 -14.24
CA THR A 47 -28.63 6.28 -13.90
C THR A 47 -30.07 6.38 -13.39
N THR A 48 -30.85 5.32 -13.60
CA THR A 48 -32.11 5.18 -12.86
C THR A 48 -31.78 4.89 -11.40
N HIS A 49 -32.68 5.27 -10.50
CA HIS A 49 -32.47 5.07 -9.08
C HIS A 49 -33.76 4.66 -8.39
N ARG A 50 -33.63 3.98 -7.25
CA ARG A 50 -34.76 3.66 -6.38
C ARG A 50 -34.54 4.12 -4.95
N ARG A 51 -33.39 3.79 -4.36
CA ARG A 51 -33.07 4.06 -2.95
C ARG A 51 -31.95 5.10 -2.80
N VAL A 52 -31.03 5.14 -3.75
CA VAL A 52 -29.87 6.05 -3.78
C VAL A 52 -30.15 7.21 -4.74
N SER A 53 -29.43 8.33 -4.66
CA SER A 53 -29.56 9.39 -5.66
C SER A 53 -29.04 8.96 -7.04
N PRO A 54 -29.62 9.45 -8.16
CA PRO A 54 -29.06 9.25 -9.49
C PRO A 54 -27.60 9.68 -9.56
N ILE A 55 -26.79 8.91 -10.28
CA ILE A 55 -25.40 9.26 -10.61
C ILE A 55 -25.21 9.36 -12.13
N PRO A 56 -24.18 10.07 -12.62
CA PRO A 56 -23.85 10.04 -14.04
C PRO A 56 -23.55 8.61 -14.50
N GLN A 57 -24.04 8.22 -15.68
CA GLN A 57 -23.74 6.88 -16.23
C GLN A 57 -22.25 6.69 -16.51
N LEU A 58 -21.53 7.76 -16.85
CA LEU A 58 -20.09 7.73 -17.09
C LEU A 58 -19.40 8.75 -16.21
N LYS A 59 -18.43 8.30 -15.42
CA LYS A 59 -17.65 9.16 -14.53
C LYS A 59 -16.16 8.93 -14.72
N CYS A 60 -15.44 10.01 -15.02
CA CYS A 60 -13.99 9.98 -15.16
C CYS A 60 -13.34 10.13 -13.78
N VAL A 61 -12.46 9.19 -13.41
CA VAL A 61 -11.75 9.15 -12.11
C VAL A 61 -10.23 9.37 -12.24
N SER A 62 -9.76 9.79 -13.42
CA SER A 62 -8.37 10.24 -13.58
C SER A 62 -8.16 11.66 -13.04
N SER A 63 -6.96 12.21 -13.15
CA SER A 63 -6.68 13.58 -12.71
C SER A 63 -7.65 14.59 -13.36
N PRO A 64 -8.10 15.64 -12.65
CA PRO A 64 -9.09 16.57 -13.18
C PRO A 64 -8.66 17.25 -14.49
N ARG A 65 -7.35 17.43 -14.69
CA ARG A 65 -6.79 17.97 -15.93
C ARG A 65 -6.97 17.00 -17.10
N LEU A 66 -6.78 15.70 -16.87
CA LEU A 66 -6.93 14.66 -17.90
C LEU A 66 -8.40 14.44 -18.26
N CYS A 67 -9.31 14.43 -17.27
CA CYS A 67 -10.75 14.32 -17.52
C CYS A 67 -11.33 15.50 -18.31
N ARG A 68 -10.71 16.69 -18.23
CA ARG A 68 -11.12 17.87 -19.02
C ARG A 68 -10.64 17.84 -20.46
N LEU A 69 -9.63 17.03 -20.80
CA LEU A 69 -9.13 16.94 -22.18
C LEU A 69 -10.14 16.28 -23.12
N TYR A 70 -10.75 15.18 -22.67
CA TYR A 70 -11.67 14.43 -23.50
C TYR A 70 -12.71 13.72 -22.62
N THR A 71 -13.98 13.86 -22.98
CA THR A 71 -15.08 13.13 -22.34
C THR A 71 -15.60 12.07 -23.30
N ILE A 72 -15.60 10.81 -22.87
CA ILE A 72 -16.10 9.70 -23.68
C ILE A 72 -17.62 9.86 -23.88
N PRO A 73 -18.13 9.93 -25.13
CA PRO A 73 -19.57 10.09 -25.36
C PRO A 73 -20.35 8.81 -25.09
N THR A 74 -19.82 7.67 -25.52
CA THR A 74 -20.46 6.35 -25.42
C THR A 74 -19.40 5.32 -25.05
N LEU A 75 -19.73 4.47 -24.08
CA LEU A 75 -18.88 3.37 -23.64
C LEU A 75 -19.70 2.09 -23.57
N ARG A 76 -19.15 1.02 -24.14
CA ARG A 76 -19.81 -0.28 -24.26
C ARG A 76 -19.07 -1.32 -23.45
N CYS A 77 -19.73 -1.86 -22.44
CA CYS A 77 -19.22 -2.97 -21.65
C CYS A 77 -19.91 -4.27 -22.04
N THR A 78 -19.13 -5.33 -22.15
CA THR A 78 -19.59 -6.69 -22.44
C THR A 78 -19.28 -7.57 -21.25
N ASN A 79 -20.23 -8.44 -20.91
CA ASN A 79 -20.06 -9.42 -19.85
C ASN A 79 -19.12 -10.53 -20.36
N GLN A 80 -18.02 -10.77 -19.65
CA GLN A 80 -17.00 -11.79 -19.97
C GLN A 80 -17.16 -13.07 -19.13
N GLY A 81 -18.23 -13.16 -18.34
CA GLY A 81 -18.50 -14.25 -17.43
C GLY A 81 -18.32 -13.83 -15.97
N SER A 82 -18.34 -14.82 -15.10
CA SER A 82 -18.16 -14.64 -13.66
C SER A 82 -16.87 -15.31 -13.20
N SER A 83 -16.13 -14.66 -12.31
CA SER A 83 -14.86 -15.17 -11.79
C SER A 83 -15.08 -16.22 -10.68
N TYR A 84 -15.67 -15.81 -9.55
CA TYR A 84 -15.79 -16.63 -8.34
C TYR A 84 -17.23 -16.95 -7.95
N SER A 85 -18.15 -16.01 -8.16
CA SER A 85 -19.58 -16.18 -7.86
C SER A 85 -20.43 -15.72 -9.05
N SER A 86 -21.67 -16.17 -9.15
CA SER A 86 -22.60 -15.69 -10.19
C SER A 86 -22.93 -14.19 -10.09
N GLU A 87 -22.47 -13.52 -9.03
CA GLU A 87 -22.61 -12.09 -8.79
C GLU A 87 -21.36 -11.29 -9.23
N ASP A 88 -20.18 -11.93 -9.22
CA ASP A 88 -18.89 -11.32 -9.57
C ASP A 88 -18.61 -11.34 -11.08
N ILE A 89 -19.30 -10.47 -11.80
CA ILE A 89 -19.18 -10.38 -13.26
C ILE A 89 -17.95 -9.60 -13.67
N GLU A 90 -17.16 -10.20 -14.56
CA GLU A 90 -16.07 -9.52 -15.25
C GLU A 90 -16.60 -8.77 -16.46
N TRP A 91 -16.33 -7.47 -16.51
CA TRP A 91 -16.77 -6.59 -17.59
C TRP A 91 -15.59 -6.16 -18.47
N ALA A 92 -15.68 -6.39 -19.77
CA ALA A 92 -14.76 -5.81 -20.75
C ALA A 92 -15.42 -4.58 -21.39
N CYS A 93 -14.86 -3.41 -21.12
CA CYS A 93 -15.36 -2.13 -21.61
C CYS A 93 -14.53 -1.60 -22.78
N THR A 94 -15.21 -1.05 -23.78
CA THR A 94 -14.63 -0.50 -25.01
C THR A 94 -15.22 0.88 -25.29
N ALA A 95 -14.40 1.78 -25.82
CA ALA A 95 -14.78 3.15 -26.15
C ALA A 95 -13.93 3.69 -27.31
N GLU A 96 -14.50 4.64 -28.05
CA GLU A 96 -13.78 5.36 -29.10
C GLU A 96 -13.00 6.52 -28.48
N LEU A 97 -11.67 6.44 -28.59
CA LEU A 97 -10.71 7.39 -28.00
C LEU A 97 -9.71 7.86 -29.06
N PRO A 98 -9.21 9.11 -28.97
CA PRO A 98 -8.13 9.59 -29.83
C PRO A 98 -6.83 8.82 -29.54
N SER A 99 -5.90 8.76 -30.50
CA SER A 99 -4.64 8.00 -30.37
C SER A 99 -3.75 8.44 -29.21
N THR A 100 -3.94 9.67 -28.70
CA THR A 100 -3.25 10.21 -27.54
C THR A 100 -3.74 9.65 -26.19
N LEU A 101 -4.89 8.97 -26.17
CA LEU A 101 -5.53 8.47 -24.94
C LEU A 101 -5.88 7.00 -25.06
N LYS A 102 -5.77 6.29 -23.94
CA LYS A 102 -6.25 4.92 -23.79
C LYS A 102 -7.12 4.78 -22.55
N LEU A 103 -8.01 3.79 -22.60
CA LEU A 103 -8.83 3.40 -21.47
C LEU A 103 -7.94 2.64 -20.48
N GLY A 104 -7.92 3.09 -19.22
CA GLY A 104 -7.25 2.43 -18.11
C GLY A 104 -8.19 1.47 -17.38
N SER A 105 -8.24 1.58 -16.05
CA SER A 105 -9.18 0.81 -15.24
C SER A 105 -10.62 1.25 -15.49
N THR A 106 -11.52 0.28 -15.57
CA THR A 106 -12.97 0.49 -15.66
C THR A 106 -13.68 -0.31 -14.58
N GLU A 107 -14.62 0.32 -13.89
CA GLU A 107 -15.41 -0.29 -12.83
C GLU A 107 -16.89 -0.07 -13.11
N VAL A 108 -17.67 -1.16 -13.16
CA VAL A 108 -19.11 -1.13 -13.39
C VAL A 108 -19.82 -1.20 -12.05
N ILE A 109 -20.68 -0.21 -11.78
CA ILE A 109 -21.37 -0.07 -10.50
C ILE A 109 -22.86 -0.04 -10.78
N CYS A 110 -23.61 -1.01 -10.26
CA CYS A 110 -25.07 -1.09 -10.40
C CYS A 110 -25.75 -1.02 -9.03
N GLU A 111 -26.93 -0.40 -8.96
CA GLU A 111 -27.77 -0.43 -7.75
C GLU A 111 -28.44 -1.80 -7.61
N GLY A 112 -28.15 -2.51 -6.52
CA GLY A 112 -28.88 -3.72 -6.11
C GLY A 112 -30.37 -3.41 -5.85
N TYR A 113 -31.25 -4.33 -6.22
CA TYR A 113 -32.68 -4.06 -6.28
C TYR A 113 -33.31 -3.85 -4.90
N ASP A 114 -33.04 -4.77 -3.96
CA ASP A 114 -33.50 -4.67 -2.58
C ASP A 114 -32.38 -4.38 -1.56
N SER A 115 -31.16 -4.87 -1.80
CA SER A 115 -29.96 -4.72 -0.96
C SER A 115 -28.71 -4.58 -1.84
N PRO A 116 -27.58 -4.03 -1.34
CA PRO A 116 -26.32 -3.98 -2.08
C PRO A 116 -25.79 -5.36 -2.52
N ASP A 117 -26.04 -6.40 -1.72
CA ASP A 117 -25.56 -7.77 -1.96
C ASP A 117 -26.59 -8.66 -2.70
N ASP A 118 -27.58 -8.05 -3.37
CA ASP A 118 -28.62 -8.78 -4.09
C ASP A 118 -28.15 -9.16 -5.52
N PRO A 119 -28.31 -10.43 -5.97
CA PRO A 119 -28.06 -10.81 -7.36
C PRO A 119 -28.87 -10.03 -8.39
N TYR A 120 -30.00 -9.44 -7.96
CA TYR A 120 -30.85 -8.60 -8.79
C TYR A 120 -30.45 -7.13 -8.70
N VAL A 121 -30.35 -6.49 -9.86
CA VAL A 121 -30.07 -5.06 -10.00
C VAL A 121 -31.27 -4.32 -10.60
N LEU A 122 -31.36 -3.02 -10.30
CA LEU A 122 -32.37 -2.14 -10.88
C LEU A 122 -32.06 -1.88 -12.37
N LYS A 123 -33.09 -2.02 -13.22
CA LYS A 123 -32.96 -1.73 -14.65
C LYS A 123 -32.52 -0.29 -14.89
N GLY A 124 -31.35 -0.13 -15.51
CA GLY A 124 -30.80 1.18 -15.89
C GLY A 124 -30.03 1.89 -14.78
N SER A 125 -29.77 1.22 -13.65
CA SER A 125 -29.04 1.82 -12.53
C SER A 125 -27.53 1.71 -12.65
N CYS A 126 -27.03 0.92 -13.61
CA CYS A 126 -25.61 0.73 -13.84
C CYS A 126 -24.93 2.00 -14.39
N GLY A 127 -23.85 2.40 -13.72
CA GLY A 127 -22.89 3.40 -14.17
C GLY A 127 -21.50 2.79 -14.31
N VAL A 128 -20.58 3.51 -14.96
CA VAL A 128 -19.19 3.11 -15.11
C VAL A 128 -18.27 4.24 -14.69
N GLU A 129 -17.36 3.91 -13.78
CA GLU A 129 -16.21 4.74 -13.46
C GLU A 129 -15.03 4.30 -14.33
N TYR A 130 -14.43 5.25 -15.06
CA TYR A 130 -13.32 4.95 -15.97
C TYR A 130 -12.13 5.87 -15.72
N ARG A 131 -10.93 5.31 -15.89
CA ARG A 131 -9.68 6.06 -15.85
C ARG A 131 -9.18 6.29 -17.27
N LEU A 132 -8.86 7.54 -17.61
CA LEU A 132 -8.11 7.85 -18.80
C LEU A 132 -6.61 7.79 -18.50
N VAL A 133 -5.84 7.30 -19.46
CA VAL A 133 -4.38 7.25 -19.40
C VAL A 133 -3.83 7.77 -20.72
N LEU A 134 -2.71 8.50 -20.68
CA LEU A 134 -2.02 8.93 -21.89
C LEU A 134 -1.35 7.72 -22.56
N THR A 135 -1.34 7.74 -23.88
CA THR A 135 -0.48 6.86 -24.68
C THR A 135 0.90 7.51 -24.84
N ASP A 136 1.87 6.77 -25.36
CA ASP A 136 3.22 7.30 -25.63
C ASP A 136 3.18 8.53 -26.57
N GLU A 137 2.19 8.60 -27.47
CA GLU A 137 1.94 9.78 -28.30
C GLU A 137 1.36 10.94 -27.46
N GLY A 138 0.36 10.64 -26.64
CA GLY A 138 -0.25 11.62 -25.74
C GLY A 138 0.75 12.23 -24.76
N GLU A 139 1.73 11.45 -24.31
CA GLU A 139 2.78 11.95 -23.42
C GLU A 139 3.71 12.96 -24.11
N ARG A 140 3.97 12.78 -25.40
CA ARG A 140 4.76 13.74 -26.20
C ARG A 140 3.99 15.03 -26.50
N VAL A 141 2.69 14.91 -26.74
CA VAL A 141 1.81 16.06 -27.04
C VAL A 141 1.47 16.84 -25.78
N TYR A 142 1.25 16.15 -24.66
CA TYR A 142 0.86 16.73 -23.38
C TYR A 142 1.90 16.40 -22.29
N PRO A 143 3.15 16.91 -22.40
CA PRO A 143 4.21 16.62 -21.44
C PRO A 143 3.85 17.08 -20.02
N ASP A 144 3.07 18.15 -19.89
CA ASP A 144 2.60 18.66 -18.59
C ASP A 144 1.62 17.72 -17.86
N LEU A 145 1.03 16.78 -18.60
CA LEU A 145 0.12 15.76 -18.09
C LEU A 145 0.78 14.37 -18.06
N ALA A 146 1.83 14.19 -18.86
CA ALA A 146 2.71 13.03 -18.89
C ALA A 146 3.57 12.98 -17.62
N GLY A 147 3.03 12.40 -16.55
CA GLY A 147 3.84 12.08 -15.38
C GLY A 147 3.98 13.23 -14.37
N LYS A 148 2.99 13.28 -13.47
CA LYS A 148 3.27 13.21 -12.02
C LYS A 148 2.52 12.02 -11.42
N GLY A 149 2.65 10.85 -12.08
CA GLY A 149 2.11 9.59 -11.59
C GLY A 149 3.19 8.80 -10.87
N GLY A 150 3.32 9.01 -9.55
CA GLY A 150 4.04 8.11 -8.65
C GLY A 150 5.52 8.45 -8.39
N GLY A 151 5.79 9.06 -7.23
CA GLY A 151 7.13 9.06 -6.62
C GLY A 151 7.86 10.40 -6.66
N GLY A 152 7.79 11.13 -5.54
CA GLY A 152 8.77 12.17 -5.20
C GLY A 152 8.39 13.59 -5.63
N GLY A 153 8.19 14.47 -4.64
CA GLY A 153 8.26 15.91 -4.84
C GLY A 153 6.97 16.65 -4.54
N GLY A 154 6.63 16.75 -3.26
CA GLY A 154 5.65 17.73 -2.80
C GLY A 154 5.10 17.40 -1.43
N PHE A 155 5.87 17.61 -0.36
CA PHE A 155 5.37 17.59 1.03
C PHE A 155 4.29 18.68 1.32
N MET A 156 3.66 19.26 0.29
CA MET A 156 2.84 20.47 0.40
C MET A 156 1.70 20.60 -0.64
N ARG A 157 1.37 19.59 -1.48
CA ARG A 157 0.28 19.77 -2.47
C ARG A 157 -0.53 18.51 -2.73
N THR A 158 -1.80 18.55 -2.34
CA THR A 158 -2.85 17.60 -2.74
C THR A 158 -3.47 18.02 -4.08
N GLU A 159 -4.02 17.06 -4.84
CA GLU A 159 -4.64 17.28 -6.16
C GLU A 159 -5.92 18.15 -6.13
N GLU A 160 -6.46 18.46 -4.95
CA GLU A 160 -7.66 19.29 -4.77
C GLU A 160 -7.37 20.72 -4.30
N GLY A 161 -6.16 21.26 -4.50
CA GLY A 161 -5.88 22.67 -4.17
C GLY A 161 -5.96 23.04 -2.67
N GLU A 162 -6.31 22.09 -1.81
CA GLU A 162 -6.32 22.21 -0.37
C GLU A 162 -4.97 21.77 0.21
N VAL A 163 -4.47 22.52 1.18
CA VAL A 163 -3.20 22.25 1.87
C VAL A 163 -3.38 21.04 2.78
N ASP A 164 -2.62 19.97 2.54
CA ASP A 164 -2.53 18.84 3.47
C ASP A 164 -1.77 19.27 4.73
N TRP A 165 -2.52 19.76 5.71
CA TRP A 165 -1.99 20.17 7.00
C TRP A 165 -1.31 19.02 7.76
N ALA A 166 -1.75 17.77 7.57
CA ALA A 166 -1.12 16.62 8.23
C ALA A 166 0.28 16.37 7.65
N GLY A 167 0.42 16.41 6.32
CA GLY A 167 1.71 16.33 5.63
C GLY A 167 2.65 17.48 5.99
N VAL A 168 2.13 18.71 6.06
CA VAL A 168 2.92 19.89 6.46
C VAL A 168 3.43 19.76 7.90
N VAL A 169 2.55 19.41 8.85
CA VAL A 169 2.91 19.22 10.26
C VAL A 169 3.95 18.11 10.40
N PHE A 170 3.74 16.97 9.72
CA PHE A 170 4.71 15.89 9.71
C PHE A 170 6.07 16.33 9.17
N GLY A 171 6.09 17.07 8.06
CA GLY A 171 7.32 17.60 7.47
C GLY A 171 8.07 18.55 8.40
N VAL A 172 7.37 19.47 9.08
CA VAL A 172 7.96 20.38 10.05
C VAL A 172 8.56 19.63 11.24
N VAL A 173 7.82 18.67 11.81
CA VAL A 173 8.31 17.86 12.94
C VAL A 173 9.52 17.03 12.52
N PHE A 174 9.45 16.37 11.37
CA PHE A 174 10.54 15.54 10.86
C PHE A 174 11.83 16.36 10.66
N LEU A 175 11.74 17.53 10.01
CA LEU A 175 12.89 18.42 9.83
C LEU A 175 13.41 18.96 11.17
N GLY A 176 12.52 19.29 12.12
CA GLY A 176 12.90 19.70 13.47
C GLY A 176 13.72 18.64 14.20
N VAL A 177 13.30 17.37 14.14
CA VAL A 177 14.04 16.24 14.73
C VAL A 177 15.38 16.04 14.01
N LEU A 178 15.42 16.17 12.69
CA LEU A 178 16.65 16.03 11.90
C LEU A 178 17.68 17.11 12.29
N VAL A 179 17.24 18.37 12.41
CA VAL A 179 18.08 19.48 12.89
C VAL A 179 18.54 19.23 14.32
N TRP A 180 17.65 18.78 15.21
CA TRP A 180 18.01 18.43 16.59
C TRP A 180 19.09 17.35 16.67
N MET A 181 19.00 16.30 15.84
CA MET A 181 20.02 15.25 15.78
C MET A 181 21.37 15.79 15.29
N VAL A 182 21.38 16.70 14.30
CA VAL A 182 22.61 17.32 13.80
C VAL A 182 23.24 18.26 14.82
N VAL A 183 22.44 19.08 15.52
CA VAL A 183 22.92 19.97 16.59
C VAL A 183 23.43 19.17 17.79
N GLY A 184 22.74 18.08 18.16
CA GLY A 184 23.19 17.15 19.19
C GLY A 184 24.53 16.50 18.84
N ALA A 185 24.74 16.14 17.57
CA ALA A 185 26.01 15.62 17.09
C ALA A 185 27.14 16.68 17.13
N CYS A 186 26.86 17.93 16.75
CA CYS A 186 27.87 18.99 16.80
C CYS A 186 28.25 19.36 18.25
N THR A 187 27.29 19.46 19.17
CA THR A 187 27.56 19.81 20.58
C THR A 187 28.16 18.65 21.41
N ALA A 188 27.91 17.39 21.03
CA ALA A 188 28.57 16.23 21.65
C ALA A 188 30.03 16.06 21.21
N GLY A 189 30.37 16.52 19.99
CA GLY A 189 31.75 16.53 19.48
C GLY A 189 32.67 17.52 20.21
N GLU A 190 32.13 18.62 20.73
CA GLU A 190 32.90 19.63 21.49
C GLU A 190 33.21 19.19 22.92
N ARG A 191 32.30 18.47 23.59
CA ARG A 191 32.52 17.95 24.95
C ARG A 191 33.67 16.92 25.02
N ASN A 192 33.99 16.27 23.90
CA ASN A 192 35.06 15.27 23.80
C ASN A 192 36.42 15.83 23.35
N ARG A 193 36.55 17.15 23.11
CA ARG A 193 37.82 17.79 22.70
C ARG A 193 38.68 18.31 23.86
N GLY A 194 38.27 18.07 25.11
CA GLY A 194 38.92 18.59 26.32
C GLY A 194 39.94 17.68 27.02
N VAL A 195 40.60 16.73 26.33
CA VAL A 195 41.70 15.95 26.95
C VAL A 195 43.02 16.26 26.24
N PRO A 196 43.95 17.01 26.85
CA PRO A 196 45.27 17.25 26.27
C PRO A 196 46.04 15.93 26.17
N ARG A 197 46.43 15.56 24.95
CA ARG A 197 47.47 14.54 24.71
C ARG A 197 48.82 15.13 25.08
N GLY A 198 49.29 14.86 26.29
CA GLY A 198 50.61 15.27 26.78
C GLY A 198 51.44 14.08 27.26
N GLY A 199 52.47 13.73 26.48
CA GLY A 199 53.81 13.35 26.94
C GLY A 199 54.00 12.15 27.89
N GLY A 200 54.42 11.03 27.30
CA GLY A 200 55.59 10.21 27.71
C GLY A 200 55.82 9.81 29.18
N GLY A 201 55.87 8.50 29.44
CA GLY A 201 56.53 7.99 30.66
C GLY A 201 56.25 6.52 31.01
N ARG A 202 57.15 5.63 30.57
CA ARG A 202 57.64 4.38 31.22
C ARG A 202 56.67 3.53 32.08
N ARG A 203 56.37 2.31 31.58
CA ARG A 203 56.03 1.07 32.34
C ARG A 203 57.12 0.76 33.39
N PRO A 204 56.93 -0.07 34.46
CA PRO A 204 56.09 -1.29 34.51
C PRO A 204 55.40 -1.65 35.86
N GLY A 205 54.42 -2.56 35.80
CA GLY A 205 54.17 -3.52 36.89
C GLY A 205 52.90 -3.32 37.73
N GLY A 206 52.00 -4.30 37.62
CA GLY A 206 51.34 -4.94 38.77
C GLY A 206 50.15 -4.22 39.43
N GLY A 207 48.97 -4.86 39.39
CA GLY A 207 47.89 -4.56 40.32
C GLY A 207 46.48 -4.67 39.74
N GLY A 208 46.09 -5.85 39.26
CA GLY A 208 44.68 -6.18 39.07
C GLY A 208 44.02 -6.42 40.42
N GLY A 209 42.88 -5.77 40.67
CA GLY A 209 42.06 -5.96 41.87
C GLY A 209 40.58 -5.90 41.51
N GLY A 210 40.10 -6.89 40.77
CA GLY A 210 38.68 -7.23 40.67
C GLY A 210 38.44 -8.53 41.45
N PRO A 211 37.32 -8.69 42.18
CA PRO A 211 37.10 -9.85 43.04
C PRO A 211 36.75 -11.07 42.18
N GLY A 212 37.72 -11.96 42.00
CA GLY A 212 37.52 -13.31 41.49
C GLY A 212 37.92 -14.29 42.58
N GLY A 213 36.98 -15.10 43.05
CA GLY A 213 37.26 -16.17 44.00
C GLY A 213 36.53 -17.43 43.60
N TRP A 214 37.19 -18.32 42.86
CA TRP A 214 36.88 -19.75 42.80
C TRP A 214 38.18 -20.51 42.51
N GLY A 215 38.58 -21.36 43.46
CA GLY A 215 39.78 -22.20 43.41
C GLY A 215 39.71 -23.28 42.33
N GLY A 216 40.87 -23.68 41.85
CA GLY A 216 41.03 -24.73 40.85
C GLY A 216 40.98 -26.15 41.42
N GLY A 217 40.59 -27.08 40.57
CA GLY A 217 40.78 -28.53 40.70
C GLY A 217 40.80 -29.17 39.31
N PRO A 218 41.69 -30.13 39.00
CA PRO A 218 42.03 -30.50 37.63
C PRO A 218 41.37 -31.81 37.15
N GLY A 219 41.16 -31.91 35.83
CA GLY A 219 41.12 -33.18 35.10
C GLY A 219 39.83 -33.47 34.33
N GLY A 220 39.99 -34.23 33.24
CA GLY A 220 38.93 -35.10 32.72
C GLY A 220 38.57 -34.89 31.25
N TRP A 221 38.88 -35.89 30.44
CA TRP A 221 38.56 -36.03 29.03
C TRP A 221 37.11 -36.45 28.79
N ASP A 222 36.65 -36.28 27.54
CA ASP A 222 35.63 -37.04 26.80
C ASP A 222 34.16 -37.05 27.30
N ASP A 223 33.25 -36.55 26.46
CA ASP A 223 32.14 -37.29 25.81
C ASP A 223 30.88 -36.44 25.55
N PRO A 224 30.17 -36.68 24.41
CA PRO A 224 28.88 -36.06 24.07
C PRO A 224 27.71 -36.60 24.93
N PRO A 225 26.55 -35.89 24.99
CA PRO A 225 25.62 -35.99 26.12
C PRO A 225 24.62 -37.15 26.03
N PRO A 226 24.14 -37.72 27.16
CA PRO A 226 22.91 -38.50 27.19
C PRO A 226 21.69 -37.63 27.61
N PRO A 227 20.46 -38.09 27.33
CA PRO A 227 19.29 -37.21 27.22
C PRO A 227 18.28 -37.28 28.39
N TYR A 228 17.50 -36.19 28.57
CA TYR A 228 16.24 -36.00 29.35
C TYR A 228 16.31 -36.01 30.90
N PRO A 229 15.29 -35.52 31.66
CA PRO A 229 14.24 -34.52 31.43
C PRO A 229 14.08 -33.47 32.58
N GLY A 230 13.53 -32.29 32.27
CA GLY A 230 12.67 -31.50 33.18
C GLY A 230 13.27 -30.83 34.42
N THR A 231 13.36 -29.49 34.40
CA THR A 231 12.56 -28.53 35.20
C THR A 231 13.18 -27.15 35.04
N LYS A 232 12.34 -26.15 34.74
CA LYS A 232 12.77 -24.74 34.65
C LYS A 232 13.14 -24.22 36.03
N PRO A 233 14.13 -23.31 36.11
CA PRO A 233 13.86 -22.10 36.86
C PRO A 233 14.14 -20.83 36.03
N SER A 234 13.38 -19.82 36.42
CA SER A 234 13.34 -18.45 35.98
C SER A 234 14.69 -17.74 35.85
N GLY A 235 14.82 -16.95 34.78
CA GLY A 235 15.58 -15.70 34.76
C GLY A 235 17.08 -15.81 34.56
N ALA A 236 17.54 -15.78 33.30
CA ALA A 236 18.91 -15.41 32.94
C ALA A 236 18.97 -14.83 31.52
N GLY A 237 19.36 -13.56 31.45
CA GLY A 237 19.87 -12.77 30.32
C GLY A 237 19.65 -13.25 28.90
N GLU A 238 18.65 -12.68 28.22
CA GLU A 238 18.63 -12.65 26.77
C GLU A 238 19.51 -11.49 26.27
N GLY A 239 20.66 -11.84 25.69
CA GLY A 239 21.54 -10.92 24.99
C GLY A 239 20.80 -10.21 23.85
N TRP A 240 21.21 -8.97 23.56
CA TRP A 240 20.63 -8.15 22.50
C TRP A 240 20.62 -8.90 21.16
N ARG A 241 19.43 -9.26 20.68
CA ARG A 241 19.22 -9.85 19.36
C ARG A 241 18.76 -8.74 18.42
N PRO A 242 19.57 -8.35 17.42
CA PRO A 242 19.12 -7.39 16.42
C PRO A 242 17.93 -7.98 15.64
N GLY A 243 16.77 -7.31 15.72
CA GLY A 243 15.56 -7.70 15.00
C GLY A 243 15.60 -7.38 13.49
N PHE A 244 14.47 -7.62 12.82
CA PHE A 244 14.25 -7.38 11.39
C PHE A 244 14.73 -5.98 10.90
N TRP A 245 14.49 -4.94 11.70
CA TRP A 245 14.85 -3.56 11.34
C TRP A 245 16.36 -3.28 11.32
N THR A 246 17.13 -3.99 12.15
CA THR A 246 18.61 -3.87 12.18
C THR A 246 19.26 -4.49 10.94
N GLY A 247 18.65 -5.52 10.35
CA GLY A 247 19.08 -6.09 9.06
C GLY A 247 18.82 -5.15 7.89
N LEU A 248 17.69 -4.43 7.89
CA LEU A 248 17.36 -3.44 6.87
C LEU A 248 18.28 -2.21 6.95
N ALA A 249 18.57 -1.72 8.17
CA ALA A 249 19.53 -0.64 8.39
C ALA A 249 20.97 -1.02 7.97
N GLY A 250 21.41 -2.24 8.29
CA GLY A 250 22.70 -2.77 7.86
C GLY A 250 22.80 -2.95 6.34
N GLY A 251 21.73 -3.42 5.70
CA GLY A 251 21.65 -3.61 4.25
C GLY A 251 21.68 -2.30 3.45
N ALA A 252 20.98 -1.27 3.94
CA ALA A 252 20.97 0.05 3.30
C ALA A 252 22.37 0.73 3.33
N ALA A 253 23.09 0.60 4.45
CA ALA A 253 24.44 1.14 4.57
C ALA A 253 25.44 0.39 3.66
N ALA A 254 25.34 -0.94 3.56
CA ALA A 254 26.17 -1.74 2.68
C ALA A 254 25.90 -1.47 1.19
N GLY A 255 24.63 -1.26 0.80
CA GLY A 255 24.24 -0.91 -0.57
C GLY A 255 24.77 0.46 -1.02
N TYR A 256 24.77 1.45 -0.13
CA TYR A 256 25.32 2.78 -0.42
C TYR A 256 26.85 2.75 -0.66
N MET A 257 27.59 1.91 0.08
CA MET A 257 29.04 1.77 -0.11
C MET A 257 29.42 0.95 -1.35
N ALA A 258 28.57 -0.01 -1.77
CA ALA A 258 28.81 -0.80 -2.97
C ALA A 258 28.49 -0.04 -4.27
N GLY A 259 27.52 0.89 -4.25
CA GLY A 259 27.14 1.70 -5.42
C GLY A 259 28.15 2.78 -5.81
N ASN A 260 29.13 3.10 -4.95
CA ASN A 260 30.09 4.18 -5.17
C ASN A 260 31.43 3.73 -5.80
N ARG A 261 31.52 2.49 -6.29
CA ARG A 261 32.75 1.93 -6.88
C ARG A 261 32.73 1.79 -8.42
N GLY A 262 31.72 2.35 -9.09
CA GLY A 262 31.51 2.14 -10.54
C GLY A 262 31.59 3.39 -11.42
N ARG A 263 32.24 4.48 -10.98
CA ARG A 263 32.18 5.78 -11.69
C ARG A 263 33.49 6.54 -11.86
N ASP A 264 34.64 5.86 -11.83
CA ASP A 264 35.94 6.47 -12.15
C ASP A 264 36.65 5.67 -13.24
N ASP A 265 36.15 5.77 -14.48
CA ASP A 265 36.88 5.35 -15.68
C ASP A 265 36.46 6.23 -16.86
N GLN A 266 36.72 7.54 -16.75
CA GLN A 266 36.83 8.43 -17.91
C GLN A 266 37.32 9.81 -17.48
N ARG A 267 38.47 10.19 -18.07
CA ARG A 267 39.11 11.53 -18.13
C ARG A 267 40.22 11.79 -17.11
N TYR A 268 41.46 11.53 -17.54
CA TYR A 268 42.57 12.44 -17.23
C TYR A 268 43.58 12.46 -18.39
N ASN A 269 43.49 13.49 -19.23
CA ASN A 269 44.62 14.04 -19.98
C ASN A 269 44.53 15.55 -19.91
N GLN A 270 44.98 16.16 -18.81
CA GLN A 270 45.67 17.45 -18.81
C GLN A 270 46.30 17.68 -17.43
N GLY A 271 47.57 18.06 -17.43
CA GLY A 271 48.40 18.15 -16.25
C GLY A 271 48.07 19.32 -15.32
N GLY A 272 48.61 19.24 -14.11
CA GLY A 272 48.56 20.32 -13.13
C GLY A 272 48.84 19.80 -11.72
N SER A 273 50.10 19.89 -11.31
CA SER A 273 50.57 19.65 -9.94
C SER A 273 49.80 20.50 -8.92
N GLY A 274 49.15 19.85 -7.94
CA GLY A 274 48.52 20.53 -6.81
C GLY A 274 48.03 19.53 -5.77
N HIS A 275 48.53 19.66 -4.54
CA HIS A 275 48.18 18.83 -3.39
C HIS A 275 46.67 18.64 -3.21
N GLY A 276 46.23 17.40 -3.11
CA GLY A 276 44.85 17.02 -2.85
C GLY A 276 44.40 17.44 -1.45
N TYR A 277 43.56 18.46 -1.38
CA TYR A 277 42.67 18.71 -0.25
C TYR A 277 41.30 18.10 -0.57
N LEU A 278 40.96 17.03 0.14
CA LEU A 278 39.58 16.56 0.30
C LEU A 278 38.75 17.70 0.94
N PRO A 279 37.51 17.99 0.50
CA PRO A 279 36.66 18.93 1.19
C PRO A 279 36.18 18.34 2.53
N PRO A 280 36.27 19.07 3.64
CA PRO A 280 35.64 18.67 4.89
C PRO A 280 34.14 19.00 4.78
N LEU A 281 33.31 18.01 4.48
CA LEU A 281 31.87 18.16 4.67
C LEU A 281 31.56 18.09 6.16
N LEU A 282 31.02 19.21 6.66
CA LEU A 282 30.57 19.50 8.03
C LEU A 282 31.67 19.74 9.07
N SER A 283 32.34 20.88 8.92
CA SER A 283 32.83 21.63 10.07
C SER A 283 31.69 22.56 10.54
N CYS A 284 31.09 22.29 11.69
CA CYS A 284 30.24 23.27 12.37
C CYS A 284 31.15 24.47 12.74
N LEU A 285 30.92 25.63 12.11
CA LEU A 285 31.63 26.89 12.41
C LEU A 285 31.23 27.41 13.82
N PRO A 286 32.12 28.16 14.49
CA PRO A 286 32.04 28.48 15.92
C PRO A 286 30.83 29.32 16.31
#